data_AF-A0A1J3E867-F1
#
_entry.id   AF-A0A1J3E867-F1
#
_cell.length_a   1.000
_cell.length_b   1.000
_cell.length_c   1.000
_cell.angle_alpha   90.00
_cell.angle_beta   90.00
_cell.angle_gamma   90.00
#
_symmetry.space_group_name_H-M   'P 1'
#
loop_
_entity.id
_entity.type
_entity.pdbx_description
1 polymer ?
#
loop_
_entity_poly.entity_id
_entity_poly.type
_entity_poly.pdbx_seq_one_letter_code
_entity_poly.pdbx_strand_id
1 'polypeptide(L)'
;MSEHQQPHSDETKEKIRASVKQVWAERSRSKRLKEKFMSLWSENIAGAARKGGIGEVELDWDSYENAKQEISSEQLQVALEKARTKEQNKMRAEEAAQARTEKMRRVAERKKECKERDRREGKIRKPKLKKENATTASRSKLKKRLTKIHKKKTSLGKIAIGKDRVVSVASKLEKLDLELIRKERRRGDVSLADQIQAAKNLRGNDVLTRFGLFAMGSMDFD
;
A
#
# COMPACT_ATOMS: atom_id res chain seq x y z
N MET A 1 -42.43 -85.27 0.71
CA MET A 1 -43.24 -84.51 1.68
C MET A 1 -42.72 -83.08 1.68
N SER A 2 -43.25 -82.22 0.82
CA SER A 2 -42.87 -80.80 0.78
C SER A 2 -43.73 -80.05 1.79
N GLU A 3 -43.21 -79.89 3.01
CA GLU A 3 -43.81 -78.99 3.99
C GLU A 3 -43.65 -77.55 3.50
N HIS A 4 -44.73 -77.00 2.94
CA HIS A 4 -44.80 -75.58 2.65
C HIS A 4 -45.05 -74.82 3.96
N GLN A 5 -44.13 -73.92 4.33
CA GLN A 5 -44.33 -73.03 5.47
C GLN A 5 -45.59 -72.20 5.27
N GLN A 6 -46.51 -72.30 6.22
CA GLN A 6 -47.74 -71.51 6.21
C GLN A 6 -47.40 -70.01 6.26
N PRO A 7 -47.89 -69.19 5.31
CA PRO A 7 -47.62 -67.76 5.31
C PRO A 7 -48.16 -67.10 6.58
N HIS A 8 -47.36 -66.22 7.19
CA HIS A 8 -47.82 -65.44 8.34
C HIS A 8 -49.06 -64.60 8.00
N SER A 9 -49.98 -64.49 8.97
CA SER A 9 -51.10 -63.54 8.91
C SER A 9 -50.60 -62.11 8.72
N ASP A 10 -51.36 -61.31 7.99
CA ASP A 10 -50.99 -59.91 7.72
C ASP A 10 -50.93 -59.07 9.00
N GLU A 11 -51.70 -59.42 10.02
CA GLU A 11 -51.62 -58.79 11.35
C GLU A 11 -50.24 -59.02 12.00
N THR A 12 -49.72 -60.25 11.94
CA THR A 12 -48.40 -60.58 12.46
C THR A 12 -47.29 -59.87 11.68
N LYS A 13 -47.43 -59.80 10.35
CA LYS A 13 -46.48 -59.05 9.50
C LYS A 13 -46.48 -57.56 9.85
N GLU A 14 -47.64 -56.95 10.08
CA GLU A 14 -47.73 -55.54 10.50
C GLU A 14 -47.11 -55.32 11.87
N LYS A 15 -47.36 -56.21 12.84
CA LYS A 15 -46.72 -56.13 14.18
C LYS A 15 -45.20 -56.19 14.09
N ILE A 16 -44.66 -57.10 13.26
CA ILE A 16 -43.21 -57.20 13.01
C ILE A 16 -42.69 -55.94 12.31
N ARG A 17 -43.40 -55.42 11.30
CA ARG A 17 -43.01 -54.18 10.62
C ARG A 17 -42.99 -52.99 11.58
N ALA A 18 -43.99 -52.86 12.43
CA ALA A 18 -44.11 -51.79 13.42
C ALA A 18 -42.97 -51.87 14.46
N SER A 19 -42.70 -53.06 15.02
CA SER A 19 -41.64 -53.23 16.02
C SER A 19 -40.26 -52.94 15.44
N VAL A 20 -39.97 -53.41 14.22
CA VAL A 20 -38.72 -53.12 13.52
C VAL A 20 -38.58 -51.61 13.27
N LYS A 21 -39.63 -50.94 12.78
CA LYS A 21 -39.62 -49.48 12.58
C LYS A 21 -39.34 -48.72 13.87
N GLN A 22 -39.94 -49.14 14.99
CA GLN A 22 -39.72 -48.52 16.29
C GLN A 22 -38.26 -48.67 16.75
N VAL A 23 -37.68 -49.87 16.67
CA VAL A 23 -36.28 -50.12 17.05
C VAL A 23 -35.32 -49.26 16.22
N TRP A 24 -35.55 -49.16 14.90
CA TRP A 24 -34.74 -48.29 14.04
C TRP A 24 -34.91 -46.80 14.38
N ALA A 25 -36.11 -46.36 14.72
CA ALA A 25 -36.37 -44.98 15.14
C ALA A 25 -35.64 -44.65 16.45
N GLU A 26 -35.72 -45.53 17.44
CA GLU A 26 -35.02 -45.38 18.73
C GLU A 26 -33.50 -45.37 18.54
N ARG A 27 -32.96 -46.30 17.74
CA ARG A 27 -31.52 -46.36 17.43
C ARG A 27 -31.05 -45.10 16.72
N SER A 28 -31.83 -44.59 15.77
CA SER A 28 -31.54 -43.34 15.05
C SER A 28 -31.54 -42.14 16.01
N ARG A 29 -32.52 -42.05 16.92
CA ARG A 29 -32.58 -41.00 17.94
C ARG A 29 -31.38 -41.06 18.88
N SER A 30 -31.05 -42.24 19.39
CA SER A 30 -29.89 -42.44 20.28
C SER A 30 -28.58 -42.05 19.60
N LYS A 31 -28.39 -42.44 18.34
CA LYS A 31 -27.23 -42.04 17.55
C LYS A 31 -27.12 -40.52 17.42
N ARG A 32 -28.21 -39.84 17.02
CA ARG A 32 -28.24 -38.38 16.89
C ARG A 32 -27.96 -37.66 18.21
N LEU A 33 -28.51 -38.16 19.33
CA LEU A 33 -28.27 -37.60 20.66
C LEU A 33 -26.80 -37.76 21.06
N LYS A 34 -26.21 -38.92 20.80
CA LYS A 34 -24.78 -39.16 21.05
C LYS A 34 -23.91 -38.23 20.23
N GLU A 35 -24.17 -38.07 18.94
CA GLU A 35 -23.42 -37.14 18.07
C GLU A 35 -23.51 -35.70 18.61
N LYS A 36 -24.72 -35.22 18.93
CA LYS A 36 -24.92 -33.90 19.54
C LYS A 36 -24.16 -33.74 20.85
N PHE A 37 -24.19 -34.76 21.72
CA PHE A 37 -23.44 -34.75 22.97
C PHE A 37 -21.94 -34.65 22.72
N MET A 38 -21.39 -35.44 21.79
CA MET A 38 -19.97 -35.41 21.47
C MET A 38 -19.56 -34.04 20.89
N SER A 39 -20.40 -33.44 20.03
CA SER A 39 -20.17 -32.08 19.52
C SER A 39 -20.15 -31.06 20.65
N LEU A 40 -21.20 -31.01 21.49
CA LEU A 40 -21.26 -30.10 22.63
C LEU A 40 -20.10 -30.30 23.61
N TRP A 41 -19.72 -31.55 23.84
CA TRP A 41 -18.59 -31.87 24.72
C TRP A 41 -17.27 -31.39 24.14
N SER A 42 -17.03 -31.61 22.84
CA SER A 42 -15.84 -31.10 22.15
C SER A 42 -15.78 -29.58 22.12
N GLU A 43 -16.92 -28.90 21.89
CA GLU A 43 -17.01 -27.45 21.90
C GLU A 43 -16.75 -26.87 23.30
N ASN A 44 -17.28 -27.53 24.34
CA ASN A 44 -17.04 -27.11 25.72
C ASN A 44 -15.57 -27.27 26.11
N ILE A 45 -14.94 -28.40 25.75
CA ILE A 45 -13.51 -28.60 25.98
C ILE A 45 -12.68 -27.59 25.21
N ALA A 46 -12.97 -27.38 23.93
CA ALA A 46 -12.27 -26.39 23.10
C ALA A 46 -12.44 -24.98 23.67
N GLY A 47 -13.64 -24.64 24.14
CA GLY A 47 -13.94 -23.36 24.79
C GLY A 47 -13.20 -23.17 26.11
N ALA A 48 -13.15 -24.20 26.95
CA ALA A 48 -12.40 -24.17 28.20
C ALA A 48 -10.89 -24.06 27.94
N ALA A 49 -10.37 -24.80 26.95
CA ALA A 49 -8.97 -24.74 26.53
C ALA A 49 -8.59 -23.39 25.91
N ARG A 50 -9.52 -22.71 25.21
CA ARG A 50 -9.33 -21.33 24.74
C ARG A 50 -9.24 -20.36 25.91
N LYS A 51 -10.22 -20.37 26.81
CA LYS A 51 -10.28 -19.42 27.93
C LYS A 51 -9.15 -19.59 28.95
N GLY A 52 -8.60 -20.80 29.07
CA GLY A 52 -7.59 -21.12 30.07
C GLY A 52 -8.15 -21.18 31.49
N GLY A 53 -7.27 -21.39 32.47
CA GLY A 53 -7.60 -21.33 33.89
C GLY A 53 -7.89 -19.92 34.39
N ILE A 54 -8.28 -19.81 35.67
CA ILE A 54 -8.49 -18.51 36.32
C ILE A 54 -7.15 -17.76 36.37
N GLY A 55 -7.08 -16.61 35.68
CA GLY A 55 -5.88 -15.78 35.61
C GLY A 55 -4.93 -16.11 34.45
N GLU A 56 -5.25 -17.11 33.62
CA GLU A 56 -4.54 -17.35 32.37
C GLU A 56 -5.09 -16.47 31.24
N VAL A 57 -4.24 -16.18 30.26
CA VAL A 57 -4.62 -15.40 29.08
C VAL A 57 -5.35 -16.31 28.10
N GLU A 58 -6.48 -15.84 27.56
CA GLU A 58 -7.24 -16.55 26.53
C GLU A 58 -6.34 -16.80 25.30
N LEU A 59 -6.18 -18.07 24.93
CA LEU A 59 -5.41 -18.50 23.78
C LEU A 59 -6.29 -18.53 22.54
N ASP A 60 -6.00 -17.62 21.60
CA ASP A 60 -6.56 -17.66 20.24
C ASP A 60 -5.70 -18.56 19.34
N TRP A 61 -6.05 -19.84 19.28
CA TRP A 61 -5.37 -20.84 18.47
C TRP A 61 -5.41 -20.54 16.96
N ASP A 62 -6.41 -19.79 16.51
CA ASP A 62 -6.61 -19.46 15.09
C ASP A 62 -5.93 -18.14 14.70
N SER A 63 -5.31 -17.43 15.67
CA SER A 63 -4.69 -16.11 15.48
C SER A 63 -3.70 -16.08 14.30
N TYR A 64 -2.89 -17.14 14.14
CA TYR A 64 -1.92 -17.22 13.05
C TYR A 64 -2.58 -17.34 11.67
N GLU A 65 -3.59 -18.19 11.53
CA GLU A 65 -4.31 -18.34 10.26
C GLU A 65 -5.16 -17.11 9.95
N ASN A 66 -5.74 -16.47 10.97
CA ASN A 66 -6.45 -15.20 10.85
C ASN A 66 -5.53 -14.10 10.32
N ALA A 67 -4.35 -13.94 10.93
CA ALA A 67 -3.36 -12.96 10.48
C ALA A 67 -2.89 -13.22 9.04
N LYS A 68 -2.71 -14.49 8.67
CA LYS A 68 -2.34 -14.89 7.29
C LYS A 68 -3.43 -14.57 6.27
N GLN A 69 -4.70 -14.78 6.63
CA GLN A 69 -5.83 -14.38 5.78
C GLN A 69 -5.91 -12.86 5.64
N GLU A 70 -5.72 -12.13 6.74
CA GLU A 70 -5.73 -10.66 6.75
C GLU A 70 -4.65 -10.10 5.82
N ILE A 71 -3.40 -10.56 5.96
CA ILE A 71 -2.28 -10.16 5.08
C ILE A 71 -2.60 -10.45 3.61
N SER A 72 -3.17 -11.62 3.33
CA SER A 72 -3.55 -11.99 1.95
C SER A 72 -4.63 -11.05 1.39
N SER A 73 -5.59 -10.67 2.23
CA SER A 73 -6.66 -9.74 1.85
C SER A 73 -6.14 -8.32 1.62
N GLU A 74 -5.22 -7.83 2.45
CA GLU A 74 -4.58 -6.52 2.29
C GLU A 74 -3.77 -6.48 1.00
N GLN A 75 -3.01 -7.54 0.68
CA GLN A 75 -2.27 -7.63 -0.57
C GLN A 75 -3.18 -7.52 -1.80
N LEU A 76 -4.35 -8.16 -1.76
CA LEU A 76 -5.35 -8.06 -2.83
C LEU A 76 -5.92 -6.64 -2.95
N GLN A 77 -6.24 -5.99 -1.82
CA GLN A 77 -6.73 -4.61 -1.82
C GLN A 77 -5.70 -3.64 -2.41
N VAL A 78 -4.44 -3.74 -1.97
CA VAL A 78 -3.34 -2.91 -2.51
C VAL A 78 -3.16 -3.13 -4.01
N ALA A 79 -3.27 -4.37 -4.50
CA ALA A 79 -3.18 -4.67 -5.92
C ALA A 79 -4.33 -4.02 -6.72
N LEU A 80 -5.55 -4.08 -6.17
CA LEU A 80 -6.74 -3.47 -6.77
C LEU A 80 -6.66 -1.95 -6.82
N GLU A 81 -6.21 -1.30 -5.74
CA GLU A 81 -6.02 0.15 -5.72
C GLU A 81 -4.92 0.60 -6.69
N LYS A 82 -3.82 -0.16 -6.80
CA LYS A 82 -2.77 0.08 -7.80
C LYS A 82 -3.30 -0.04 -9.23
N ALA A 83 -4.20 -1.00 -9.49
CA ALA A 83 -4.83 -1.13 -10.80
C ALA A 83 -5.74 0.07 -11.10
N ARG A 84 -6.60 0.47 -10.15
CA ARG A 84 -7.48 1.64 -10.29
C ARG A 84 -6.72 2.93 -10.51
N THR A 85 -5.67 3.17 -9.73
CA THR A 85 -4.84 4.38 -9.87
C THR A 85 -4.09 4.42 -11.21
N LYS A 86 -3.60 3.27 -11.70
CA LYS A 86 -3.01 3.17 -13.05
C LYS A 86 -4.02 3.52 -14.13
N GLU A 87 -5.25 3.01 -14.04
CA GLU A 87 -6.32 3.31 -14.99
C GLU A 87 -6.70 4.79 -14.98
N GLN A 88 -6.91 5.37 -13.80
CA GLN A 88 -7.18 6.81 -13.65
C GLN A 88 -6.04 7.68 -14.23
N ASN A 89 -4.79 7.27 -14.02
CA ASN A 89 -3.65 7.99 -14.58
C ASN A 89 -3.59 7.91 -16.11
N LYS A 90 -3.97 6.76 -16.70
CA LYS A 90 -4.10 6.64 -18.16
C LYS A 90 -5.19 7.56 -18.70
N MET A 91 -6.37 7.56 -18.09
CA MET A 91 -7.47 8.45 -18.49
C MET A 91 -7.06 9.93 -18.43
N ARG A 92 -6.43 10.36 -17.33
CA ARG A 92 -5.91 11.74 -17.20
C ARG A 92 -4.85 12.07 -18.25
N ALA A 93 -3.97 11.12 -18.59
CA ALA A 93 -2.95 11.32 -19.60
C ALA A 93 -3.56 11.46 -21.00
N GLU A 94 -4.58 10.66 -21.32
CA GLU A 94 -5.33 10.74 -22.57
C GLU A 94 -6.09 12.07 -22.68
N GLU A 95 -6.81 12.48 -21.65
CA GLU A 95 -7.47 13.79 -21.59
C GLU A 95 -6.48 14.94 -21.76
N ALA A 96 -5.31 14.88 -21.12
CA ALA A 96 -4.28 15.89 -21.27
C ALA A 96 -3.69 15.92 -22.69
N ALA A 97 -3.55 14.77 -23.34
CA ALA A 97 -3.13 14.68 -24.74
C ALA A 97 -4.18 15.28 -25.68
N GLN A 98 -5.46 14.96 -25.50
CA GLN A 98 -6.57 15.54 -26.26
C GLN A 98 -6.68 17.06 -26.05
N ALA A 99 -6.52 17.54 -24.82
CA ALA A 99 -6.51 18.97 -24.54
C ALA A 99 -5.34 19.69 -25.23
N ARG A 100 -4.17 19.04 -25.37
CA ARG A 100 -3.02 19.59 -26.11
C ARG A 100 -3.29 19.63 -27.61
N THR A 101 -3.85 18.58 -28.20
CA THR A 101 -4.19 18.54 -29.63
C THR A 101 -5.27 19.58 -29.97
N GLU A 102 -6.31 19.70 -29.14
CA GLU A 102 -7.36 20.72 -29.25
C GLU A 102 -6.77 22.14 -29.18
N LYS A 103 -5.89 22.41 -28.21
CA LYS A 103 -5.19 23.71 -28.09
C LYS A 103 -4.35 24.01 -29.33
N MET A 104 -3.62 23.03 -29.85
CA MET A 104 -2.82 23.20 -31.06
C MET A 104 -3.70 23.47 -32.29
N ARG A 105 -4.85 22.78 -32.41
CA ARG A 105 -5.85 23.03 -33.45
C ARG A 105 -6.37 24.47 -33.41
N ARG A 106 -6.79 24.93 -32.23
CA ARG A 106 -7.26 26.32 -32.01
C ARG A 106 -6.20 27.36 -32.34
N VAL A 107 -4.94 27.12 -31.97
CA VAL A 107 -3.83 28.01 -32.31
C VAL A 107 -3.58 28.04 -33.82
N ALA A 108 -3.64 26.90 -34.50
CA ALA A 108 -3.48 26.81 -35.95
C ALA A 108 -4.61 27.55 -36.69
N GLU A 109 -5.85 27.42 -36.23
CA GLU A 109 -7.01 28.13 -36.75
C GLU A 109 -6.87 29.65 -36.57
N ARG A 110 -6.55 30.12 -35.35
CA ARG A 110 -6.28 31.54 -35.08
C ARG A 110 -5.14 32.09 -35.95
N LYS A 111 -4.10 31.30 -36.24
CA LYS A 111 -3.02 31.70 -37.15
C LYS A 111 -3.50 31.81 -38.60
N LYS A 112 -4.37 30.92 -39.07
CA LYS A 112 -4.97 31.02 -40.41
C LYS A 112 -5.86 32.26 -40.51
N GLU A 113 -6.70 32.50 -39.51
CA GLU A 113 -7.55 33.67 -39.42
C GLU A 113 -6.75 34.98 -39.39
N CYS A 114 -5.68 35.07 -38.59
CA CYS A 114 -4.81 36.24 -38.55
C CYS A 114 -4.16 36.51 -39.92
N LYS A 115 -3.64 35.47 -40.59
CA LYS A 115 -3.08 35.58 -41.94
C LYS A 115 -4.11 36.03 -42.98
N GLU A 116 -5.37 35.65 -42.79
CA GLU A 116 -6.48 36.01 -43.66
C GLU A 116 -6.88 37.48 -43.45
N ARG A 117 -6.97 37.93 -42.19
CA ARG A 117 -7.13 39.35 -41.84
C ARG A 117 -5.99 40.20 -42.37
N ASP A 118 -4.73 39.76 -42.24
CA ASP A 118 -3.56 40.46 -42.78
C ASP A 118 -3.61 40.57 -44.32
N ARG A 119 -4.16 39.57 -45.01
CA ARG A 119 -4.40 39.60 -46.46
C ARG A 119 -5.54 40.54 -46.86
N ARG A 120 -6.60 40.65 -46.03
CA ARG A 120 -7.69 41.62 -46.22
C ARG A 120 -7.20 43.06 -45.98
N GLU A 121 -6.45 43.29 -44.91
CA GLU A 121 -5.85 44.59 -44.60
C GLU A 121 -4.70 44.98 -45.54
N GLY A 122 -3.97 43.99 -46.07
CA GLY A 122 -2.91 44.19 -47.07
C GLY A 122 -3.41 44.74 -48.41
N LYS A 123 -4.72 44.69 -48.69
CA LYS A 123 -5.31 45.31 -49.88
C LYS A 123 -5.63 46.81 -49.71
N ILE A 124 -5.52 47.38 -48.50
CA ILE A 124 -5.81 48.81 -48.24
C ILE A 124 -4.54 49.63 -47.93
N ARG A 125 -3.38 49.01 -47.70
CA ARG A 125 -2.14 49.74 -47.41
C ARG A 125 -1.21 49.81 -48.62
N LYS A 126 -1.23 50.95 -49.32
CA LYS A 126 -0.15 51.34 -50.24
C LYS A 126 1.21 51.25 -49.51
N PRO A 127 2.28 50.76 -50.16
CA PRO A 127 3.58 50.69 -49.53
C PRO A 127 4.17 52.11 -49.46
N LYS A 128 4.17 52.72 -48.28
CA LYS A 128 5.11 53.82 -48.02
C LYS A 128 6.50 53.19 -47.82
N LEU A 129 7.33 53.25 -48.85
CA LEU A 129 8.79 53.18 -48.71
C LEU A 129 9.18 54.20 -47.63
N LYS A 130 9.60 53.72 -46.45
CA LYS A 130 10.71 54.23 -45.59
C LYS A 130 10.89 53.23 -44.46
N LYS A 131 11.72 52.20 -44.65
CA LYS A 131 12.02 51.23 -43.58
C LYS A 131 13.49 50.85 -43.54
N GLU A 132 14.33 51.82 -43.26
CA GLU A 132 15.72 51.55 -42.83
C GLU A 132 16.03 52.10 -41.42
N ASN A 133 15.13 52.90 -40.81
CA ASN A 133 15.45 53.58 -39.55
C ASN A 133 14.64 53.11 -38.31
N ALA A 134 13.70 52.18 -38.45
CA ALA A 134 12.89 51.70 -37.32
C ALA A 134 13.52 50.53 -36.55
N THR A 135 14.32 49.71 -37.22
CA THR A 135 15.02 48.56 -36.64
C THR A 135 16.19 48.97 -35.75
N THR A 136 16.84 50.11 -36.02
CA THR A 136 17.91 50.66 -35.18
C THR A 136 17.37 51.25 -33.87
N ALA A 137 16.21 51.91 -33.92
CA ALA A 137 15.57 52.50 -32.74
C ALA A 137 14.94 51.46 -31.79
N SER A 138 14.42 50.33 -32.29
CA SER A 138 13.89 49.26 -31.40
C SER A 138 15.03 48.44 -30.76
N ARG A 139 16.09 48.17 -31.52
CA ARG A 139 17.27 47.42 -31.05
C ARG A 139 18.04 48.21 -29.97
N SER A 140 18.09 49.54 -30.07
CA SER A 140 18.67 50.40 -29.03
C SER A 140 17.83 50.45 -27.75
N LYS A 141 16.49 50.41 -27.83
CA LYS A 141 15.60 50.28 -26.66
C LYS A 141 15.70 48.89 -26.00
N LEU A 142 15.87 47.83 -26.78
CA LEU A 142 16.08 46.47 -26.28
C LEU A 142 17.42 46.34 -25.54
N LYS A 143 18.51 46.89 -26.10
CA LYS A 143 19.82 46.93 -25.42
C LYS A 143 19.75 47.70 -24.09
N LYS A 144 19.04 48.84 -24.04
CA LYS A 144 18.78 49.59 -22.79
C LYS A 144 17.98 48.79 -21.75
N ARG A 145 17.06 47.91 -22.17
CA ARG A 145 16.34 47.00 -21.26
C ARG A 145 17.24 45.84 -20.79
N LEU A 146 18.09 45.31 -21.65
CA LEU A 146 19.03 44.23 -21.31
C LEU A 146 20.07 44.69 -20.29
N THR A 147 20.61 45.90 -20.43
CA THR A 147 21.57 46.46 -19.46
C THR A 147 20.91 46.81 -18.13
N LYS A 148 19.61 47.17 -18.11
CA LYS A 148 18.83 47.27 -16.85
C LYS A 148 18.66 45.92 -16.16
N ILE A 149 18.58 44.81 -16.90
CA ILE A 149 18.46 43.46 -16.33
C ILE A 149 19.81 42.97 -15.80
N HIS A 150 20.92 43.28 -16.47
CA HIS A 150 22.25 42.89 -16.01
C HIS A 150 22.68 43.64 -14.73
N LYS A 151 22.31 44.92 -14.58
CA LYS A 151 22.54 45.67 -13.32
C LYS A 151 21.75 45.14 -12.11
N LYS A 152 20.72 44.31 -12.32
CA LYS A 152 19.97 43.65 -11.22
C LYS A 152 20.59 42.32 -10.75
N LYS A 153 21.72 41.89 -11.33
CA LYS A 153 22.43 40.64 -10.93
C LYS A 153 23.73 40.86 -10.15
N THR A 154 24.06 42.08 -9.76
CA THR A 154 25.20 42.37 -8.88
C THR A 154 24.72 43.03 -7.59
N SER A 155 24.10 42.21 -6.74
CA SER A 155 24.27 42.24 -5.30
C SER A 155 23.65 40.97 -4.79
N LEU A 156 24.49 39.95 -4.66
CA LEU A 156 24.34 38.96 -3.61
C LEU A 156 24.41 39.76 -2.31
N GLY A 157 23.27 40.36 -1.94
CA GLY A 157 23.13 41.16 -0.75
C GLY A 157 23.32 40.22 0.43
N LYS A 158 24.39 40.46 1.20
CA LYS A 158 24.46 40.06 2.59
C LYS A 158 23.22 40.66 3.27
N ILE A 159 22.20 39.83 3.49
CA ILE A 159 21.02 40.23 4.26
C ILE A 159 21.45 40.21 5.72
N ALA A 160 21.49 41.40 6.31
CA ALA A 160 21.64 41.60 7.73
C ALA A 160 20.55 40.84 8.49
N ILE A 161 20.95 40.20 9.57
CA ILE A 161 20.11 39.44 10.50
C ILE A 161 19.09 40.40 11.12
N GLY A 162 17.89 40.40 10.56
CA GLY A 162 16.70 41.05 11.07
C GLY A 162 15.69 39.98 11.48
N LYS A 163 15.74 39.64 12.76
CA LYS A 163 14.76 38.93 13.59
C LYS A 163 13.37 38.74 12.95
N ASP A 164 13.14 37.60 12.29
CA ASP A 164 11.78 37.04 12.24
C ASP A 164 11.76 35.52 12.03
N ARG A 165 10.95 34.85 12.83
CA ARG A 165 11.03 33.42 13.23
C ARG A 165 10.55 32.44 12.15
N VAL A 166 10.26 32.90 10.93
CA VAL A 166 9.45 32.16 9.95
C VAL A 166 10.28 31.52 8.82
N VAL A 167 11.54 31.91 8.61
CA VAL A 167 12.37 31.37 7.50
C VAL A 167 13.14 30.09 7.90
N SER A 168 13.24 29.77 9.18
CA SER A 168 14.06 28.64 9.66
C SER A 168 13.49 27.24 9.41
N VAL A 169 12.17 27.08 9.16
CA VAL A 169 11.56 25.74 9.02
C VAL A 169 11.81 25.17 7.62
N ALA A 170 11.65 25.99 6.56
CA ALA A 170 11.90 25.56 5.19
C ALA A 170 13.37 25.21 4.95
N SER A 171 14.30 26.03 5.46
CA SER A 171 15.74 25.77 5.35
C SER A 171 16.20 24.60 6.24
N LYS A 172 15.49 24.30 7.33
CA LYS A 172 15.73 23.08 8.14
C LYS A 172 15.23 21.83 7.43
N LEU A 173 14.04 21.88 6.82
CA LEU A 173 13.49 20.78 6.02
C LEU A 173 14.38 20.43 4.83
N GLU A 174 14.85 21.43 4.09
CA GLU A 174 15.75 21.23 2.94
C GLU A 174 17.12 20.63 3.36
N LYS A 175 17.63 21.03 4.54
CA LYS A 175 18.84 20.40 5.12
C LYS A 175 18.62 18.94 5.52
N LEU A 176 17.45 18.61 6.07
CA LEU A 176 17.11 17.24 6.44
C LEU A 176 16.96 16.34 5.20
N ASP A 177 16.41 16.86 4.10
CA ASP A 177 16.26 16.12 2.85
C ASP A 177 17.62 15.78 2.20
N LEU A 178 18.54 16.75 2.19
CA LEU A 178 19.92 16.51 1.73
C LEU A 178 20.69 15.52 2.63
N GLU A 179 20.42 15.53 3.94
CA GLU A 179 20.98 14.53 4.86
C GLU A 179 20.38 13.14 4.64
N LEU A 180 19.09 13.05 4.33
CA LEU A 180 18.42 11.79 4.01
C LEU A 180 19.02 11.18 2.75
N ILE A 181 19.16 11.97 1.68
CA ILE A 181 19.77 11.54 0.41
C ILE A 181 21.23 11.10 0.61
N ARG A 182 21.99 11.81 1.45
CA ARG A 182 23.37 11.42 1.80
C ARG A 182 23.44 10.15 2.65
N LYS A 183 22.49 9.94 3.57
CA LYS A 183 22.40 8.71 4.37
C LYS A 183 21.93 7.53 3.52
N GLU A 184 20.99 7.73 2.61
CA GLU A 184 20.53 6.74 1.63
C GLU A 184 21.67 6.28 0.73
N ARG A 185 22.44 7.24 0.17
CA ARG A 185 23.66 6.91 -0.60
C ARG A 185 24.70 6.15 0.22
N ARG A 186 24.92 6.53 1.49
CA ARG A 186 25.85 5.79 2.38
C ARG A 186 25.33 4.42 2.83
N ARG A 187 24.01 4.16 2.75
CA ARG A 187 23.42 2.84 3.01
C ARG A 187 23.54 1.92 1.78
N GLY A 188 23.62 2.48 0.58
CA GLY A 188 23.83 1.73 -0.67
C GLY A 188 25.22 1.11 -0.80
N ASP A 189 26.20 1.55 0.00
CA ASP A 189 27.59 1.07 -0.06
C ASP A 189 27.91 -0.04 0.95
N VAL A 190 26.94 -0.47 1.78
CA VAL A 190 27.16 -1.58 2.72
C VAL A 190 26.60 -2.85 2.07
N SER A 191 27.49 -3.74 1.65
CA SER A 191 27.11 -5.03 1.06
C SER A 191 26.26 -5.82 2.05
N LEU A 192 25.19 -6.47 1.57
CA LEU A 192 24.33 -7.33 2.39
C LEU A 192 25.14 -8.39 3.15
N ALA A 193 26.23 -8.87 2.56
CA ALA A 193 27.16 -9.81 3.20
C ALA A 193 27.81 -9.21 4.47
N ASP A 194 28.24 -7.96 4.41
CA ASP A 194 28.85 -7.26 5.55
C ASP A 194 27.81 -7.00 6.65
N GLN A 195 26.57 -6.74 6.26
CA GLN A 195 25.44 -6.55 7.16
C GLN A 195 25.10 -7.85 7.93
N ILE A 196 25.13 -8.99 7.24
CA ILE A 196 24.93 -10.32 7.84
C ILE A 196 26.09 -10.66 8.78
N GLN A 197 27.32 -10.34 8.40
CA GLN A 197 28.50 -10.63 9.24
C GLN A 197 28.54 -9.75 10.50
N ALA A 198 28.19 -8.46 10.39
CA ALA A 198 28.07 -7.57 11.55
C ALA A 198 26.98 -8.05 12.53
N ALA A 199 25.82 -8.48 12.03
CA ALA A 199 24.75 -9.03 12.86
C ALA A 199 25.15 -10.35 13.55
N LYS A 200 25.91 -11.21 12.87
CA LYS A 200 26.47 -12.43 13.47
C LYS A 200 27.46 -12.14 14.60
N ASN A 201 28.34 -11.15 14.42
CA ASN A 201 29.35 -10.79 15.42
C ASN A 201 28.72 -10.18 16.68
N LEU A 202 27.60 -9.47 16.56
CA LEU A 202 26.78 -9.02 17.71
C LEU A 202 26.22 -10.21 18.52
N ARG A 203 25.76 -11.26 17.84
CA ARG A 203 25.17 -12.45 18.49
C ARG A 203 26.21 -13.31 19.23
N GLY A 204 27.48 -13.27 18.81
CA GLY A 204 28.58 -14.00 19.46
C GLY A 204 29.01 -13.39 20.81
N ASN A 205 28.91 -12.07 20.96
CA ASN A 205 29.37 -11.36 22.16
C ASN A 205 28.35 -11.38 23.32
N ASP A 206 27.06 -11.51 23.01
CA ASP A 206 25.99 -11.66 24.02
C ASP A 206 26.02 -13.02 24.73
N VAL A 207 26.57 -14.06 24.06
CA VAL A 207 26.67 -15.41 24.64
C VAL A 207 27.80 -15.47 25.67
N LEU A 208 28.95 -14.82 25.41
CA LEU A 208 30.07 -14.82 26.37
C LEU A 208 29.75 -14.03 27.65
N THR A 209 28.99 -12.94 27.54
CA THR A 209 28.61 -12.11 28.70
C THR A 209 27.56 -12.79 29.58
N ARG A 210 26.72 -13.67 29.01
CA ARG A 210 25.63 -14.35 29.73
C ARG A 210 26.06 -15.63 30.46
N PHE A 211 27.20 -16.22 30.08
CA PHE A 211 27.74 -17.43 30.74
C PHE A 211 28.89 -17.14 31.73
N GLY A 212 29.45 -15.93 31.77
CA GLY A 212 30.56 -15.57 32.67
C GLY A 212 30.16 -15.16 34.10
N LEU A 213 28.87 -15.16 34.45
CA LEU A 213 28.37 -14.54 35.68
C LEU A 213 27.72 -15.51 36.70
N PHE A 214 27.78 -16.82 36.51
CA PHE A 214 26.98 -17.76 37.31
C PHE A 214 27.71 -18.96 37.96
N ALA A 215 29.04 -18.96 38.08
CA ALA A 215 29.73 -20.09 38.73
C ALA A 215 30.86 -19.65 39.68
N MET A 216 30.53 -18.83 40.68
CA MET A 216 31.25 -18.82 41.96
C MET A 216 30.22 -18.92 43.08
N GLY A 217 30.21 -20.06 43.79
CA GLY A 217 29.32 -20.29 44.92
C GLY A 217 29.00 -21.76 45.17
N SER A 218 30.02 -22.63 45.29
CA SER A 218 29.87 -23.92 45.98
C SER A 218 30.31 -23.68 47.42
N MET A 219 29.34 -23.52 48.33
CA MET A 219 29.59 -23.63 49.77
C MET A 219 29.19 -25.04 50.18
N ASP A 220 30.19 -25.76 50.70
CA ASP A 220 30.09 -27.07 51.30
C ASP A 220 29.23 -27.02 52.58
N PHE A 221 28.50 -28.10 52.85
CA PHE A 221 27.85 -28.36 54.13
C PHE A 221 28.34 -29.72 54.64
N ASP A 222 29.10 -29.70 55.74
CA ASP A 222 29.24 -30.79 56.70
C ASP A 222 28.09 -30.75 57.71
#